data_AF-A0A2A5EB50-F1
#
_entry.id   AF-A0A2A5EB50-F1
#
_cell.length_a   1.000
_cell.length_b   1.000
_cell.length_c   1.000
_cell.angle_alpha   90.00
_cell.angle_beta   90.00
_cell.angle_gamma   90.00
#
_symmetry.space_group_name_H-M   'P 1'
#
loop_
_entity.id
_entity.type
_entity.pdbx_description
1 polymer ?
#
loop_
_entity_poly.entity_id
_entity_poly.type
_entity_poly.pdbx_seq_one_letter_code
_entity_poly.pdbx_strand_id
1 'polypeptide(L)'
;MQFNNKTYNLQRYPNTVNRSLRPWSAADELLLNNANSIGLDNQKIVLAHDTFGALAIALNTYKPHSIINNNSQLKATKLNLENNGLKAKEFEYSSPLKIKVSAVDLALIKIPKSADLFQLYLQQIYSISNKKTVVLCGFMTRNFTAKWQEIAEYYFDDVSQSLAAKKARLLILKSPKKKIEQVPLFHTIKNDLELNLKQYSGVFSSTKIDPATQILLENLPPISDSDTVLDLACGNGVIGAYVRKNAPNCSISVLDDSFLAISSAKLNLSKDNVSYHWSDTVKSCKDEKFDFILCNPPFHFEYENTIEISMKLFKEACGTLKPKGKFYLVANTHLNYSTHLSKIFKQVTQVVQSGKYEVILCAN
;
A
#
# COMPACT_ATOMS: atom_id res chain seq x y z
N MET A 1 2.75 -19.69 12.40
CA MET A 1 3.09 -18.88 13.60
C MET A 1 2.57 -19.57 14.84
N GLN A 2 3.24 -19.46 15.99
CA GLN A 2 2.71 -19.97 17.27
C GLN A 2 2.35 -18.81 18.19
N PHE A 3 1.19 -18.89 18.84
CA PHE A 3 0.76 -17.94 19.87
C PHE A 3 -0.29 -18.60 20.78
N ASN A 4 -0.17 -18.39 22.10
CA ASN A 4 -1.03 -18.99 23.15
C ASN A 4 -1.27 -20.51 22.96
N ASN A 5 -0.19 -21.28 22.80
CA ASN A 5 -0.20 -22.74 22.58
C ASN A 5 -0.99 -23.21 21.35
N LYS A 6 -1.36 -22.30 20.44
CA LYS A 6 -1.98 -22.61 19.16
C LYS A 6 -0.99 -22.38 18.02
N THR A 7 -1.09 -23.22 17.00
CA THR A 7 -0.35 -23.06 15.75
C THR A 7 -1.29 -22.52 14.68
N TYR A 8 -0.91 -21.40 14.07
CA TYR A 8 -1.63 -20.74 13.00
C TYR A 8 -0.97 -21.01 11.65
N ASN A 9 -1.76 -21.54 10.71
CA ASN A 9 -1.37 -21.79 9.33
C ASN A 9 -1.53 -20.50 8.51
N LEU A 10 -0.42 -19.83 8.25
CA LEU A 10 -0.40 -18.56 7.53
C LEU A 10 0.36 -18.73 6.21
N GLN A 11 -0.15 -18.14 5.15
CA GLN A 11 0.50 -18.03 3.86
C GLN A 11 0.64 -16.58 3.40
N ARG A 12 1.64 -16.33 2.57
CA ARG A 12 1.84 -15.03 1.92
C ARG A 12 0.86 -14.86 0.78
N TYR A 13 0.58 -13.62 0.41
CA TYR A 13 -0.15 -13.30 -0.81
C TYR A 13 0.52 -12.11 -1.53
N PRO A 14 0.85 -12.24 -2.82
CA PRO A 14 0.85 -13.48 -3.58
C PRO A 14 1.80 -14.52 -2.97
N ASN A 15 1.58 -15.80 -3.32
CA ASN A 15 2.53 -16.85 -2.96
C ASN A 15 3.89 -16.54 -3.59
N THR A 16 4.97 -16.81 -2.85
CA THR A 16 6.34 -16.62 -3.32
C THR A 16 7.08 -17.94 -3.35
N VAL A 17 7.97 -18.10 -4.32
CA VAL A 17 8.88 -19.25 -4.40
C VAL A 17 10.02 -19.17 -3.38
N ASN A 18 10.27 -17.97 -2.83
CA ASN A 18 11.33 -17.77 -1.85
C ASN A 18 10.91 -18.27 -0.46
N ARG A 19 11.39 -19.47 -0.11
CA ARG A 19 11.10 -20.15 1.16
C ARG A 19 11.64 -19.44 2.41
N SER A 20 12.54 -18.45 2.27
CA SER A 20 13.02 -17.65 3.40
C SER A 20 12.01 -16.60 3.87
N LEU A 21 11.06 -16.26 3.01
CA LEU A 21 10.03 -15.26 3.30
C LEU A 21 8.85 -15.91 4.02
N ARG A 22 8.39 -15.25 5.08
CA ARG A 22 7.26 -15.69 5.90
C ARG A 22 6.13 -14.66 5.88
N PRO A 23 4.88 -15.07 6.15
CA PRO A 23 3.74 -14.16 6.28
C PRO A 23 3.67 -13.47 7.66
N TRP A 24 4.66 -13.68 8.52
CA TRP A 24 4.85 -12.95 9.76
C TRP A 24 6.36 -12.81 10.03
N SER A 25 6.72 -11.93 10.95
CA SER A 25 8.08 -11.72 11.43
C SER A 25 8.14 -11.84 12.96
N ALA A 26 9.35 -11.74 13.51
CA ALA A 26 9.55 -11.67 14.95
C ALA A 26 8.86 -10.45 15.60
N ALA A 27 8.61 -9.38 14.83
CA ALA A 27 7.89 -8.22 15.34
C ALA A 27 6.42 -8.56 15.61
N ASP A 28 5.79 -9.39 14.76
CA ASP A 28 4.41 -9.85 14.96
C ASP A 28 4.30 -10.72 16.22
N GLU A 29 5.24 -11.66 16.41
CA GLU A 29 5.32 -12.48 17.63
C GLU A 29 5.52 -11.62 18.89
N LEU A 30 6.40 -10.62 18.82
CA LEU A 30 6.70 -9.74 19.96
C LEU A 30 5.51 -8.84 20.33
N LEU A 31 4.78 -8.34 19.33
CA LEU A 31 3.53 -7.61 19.50
C LEU A 31 2.50 -8.45 20.25
N LEU A 32 2.26 -9.68 19.78
CA LEU A 32 1.30 -10.60 20.38
C LEU A 32 1.66 -10.95 21.83
N ASN A 33 2.94 -11.25 22.11
CA ASN A 33 3.38 -11.59 23.45
C ASN A 33 3.22 -10.41 24.43
N ASN A 34 3.56 -9.19 24.02
CA ASN A 34 3.39 -8.01 24.88
C ASN A 34 1.91 -7.66 25.07
N ALA A 35 1.09 -7.79 24.03
CA ALA A 35 -0.35 -7.62 24.13
C ALA A 35 -0.97 -8.60 25.12
N ASN A 36 -0.53 -9.87 25.09
CA ASN A 36 -0.98 -10.89 26.05
C ASN A 36 -0.57 -10.56 27.49
N SER A 37 0.64 -10.03 27.71
CA SER A 37 1.10 -9.59 29.03
C SER A 37 0.32 -8.38 29.59
N ILE A 38 -0.21 -7.51 28.72
CA ILE A 38 -1.09 -6.39 29.12
C ILE A 38 -2.49 -6.89 29.52
N GLY A 39 -2.93 -8.00 28.92
CA GLY A 39 -4.27 -8.54 29.07
C GLY A 39 -5.18 -8.13 27.91
N LEU A 40 -5.82 -9.12 27.29
CA LEU A 40 -6.60 -8.97 26.05
C LEU A 40 -8.12 -8.97 26.31
N ASP A 41 -8.56 -9.51 27.44
CA ASP A 41 -9.98 -9.60 27.76
C ASP A 41 -10.62 -8.22 27.95
N ASN A 42 -11.80 -8.04 27.36
CA ASN A 42 -12.59 -6.80 27.41
C ASN A 42 -11.89 -5.55 26.85
N GLN A 43 -10.85 -5.72 26.02
CA GLN A 43 -10.16 -4.63 25.33
C GLN A 43 -10.81 -4.33 23.97
N LYS A 44 -10.93 -3.05 23.60
CA LYS A 44 -11.14 -2.65 22.21
C LYS A 44 -9.79 -2.65 21.47
N ILE A 45 -9.56 -3.68 20.67
CA ILE A 45 -8.29 -3.90 19.98
C ILE A 45 -8.35 -3.36 18.55
N VAL A 46 -7.36 -2.54 18.17
CA VAL A 46 -7.17 -2.07 16.78
C VAL A 46 -5.85 -2.57 16.23
N LEU A 47 -5.88 -3.10 15.01
CA LEU A 47 -4.69 -3.60 14.30
C LEU A 47 -4.39 -2.71 13.11
N ALA A 48 -3.13 -2.30 12.95
CA ALA A 48 -2.70 -1.51 11.80
C ALA A 48 -1.50 -2.15 11.11
N HIS A 49 -1.54 -2.11 9.77
CA HIS A 49 -0.47 -2.60 8.91
C HIS A 49 -0.10 -4.07 9.12
N ASP A 50 -1.08 -4.90 9.48
CA ASP A 50 -0.94 -6.35 9.52
C ASP A 50 -0.95 -6.93 8.10
N THR A 51 0.23 -7.03 7.49
CA THR A 51 0.43 -7.31 6.04
C THR A 51 -0.31 -8.55 5.53
N PHE A 52 -0.35 -9.62 6.33
CA PHE A 52 -0.93 -10.91 5.94
C PHE A 52 -1.99 -11.42 6.94
N GLY A 53 -2.42 -10.59 7.88
CA GLY A 53 -3.41 -10.95 8.89
C GLY A 53 -2.86 -11.73 10.08
N ALA A 54 -1.55 -11.81 10.29
CA ALA A 54 -0.98 -12.62 11.36
C ALA A 54 -1.53 -12.24 12.75
N LEU A 55 -1.65 -10.94 13.02
CA LEU A 55 -2.22 -10.42 14.27
C LEU A 55 -3.73 -10.65 14.31
N ALA A 56 -4.43 -10.39 13.20
CA ALA A 56 -5.87 -10.55 13.08
C ALA A 56 -6.32 -12.00 13.33
N ILE A 57 -5.61 -12.97 12.73
CA ILE A 57 -5.87 -14.40 12.94
C ILE A 57 -5.59 -14.79 14.39
N ALA A 58 -4.45 -14.38 14.95
CA ALA A 58 -4.04 -14.77 16.30
C ALA A 58 -4.94 -14.18 17.40
N LEU A 59 -5.49 -12.99 17.16
CA LEU A 59 -6.35 -12.28 18.10
C LEU A 59 -7.84 -12.41 17.78
N ASN A 60 -8.24 -13.23 16.80
CA ASN A 60 -9.63 -13.32 16.31
C ASN A 60 -10.69 -13.52 17.42
N THR A 61 -10.36 -14.27 18.48
CA THR A 61 -11.28 -14.51 19.62
C THR A 61 -11.67 -13.21 20.35
N TYR A 62 -10.82 -12.19 20.29
CA TYR A 62 -11.04 -10.87 20.90
C TYR A 62 -11.68 -9.86 19.94
N LYS A 63 -12.09 -10.30 18.73
CA LYS A 63 -12.76 -9.48 17.71
C LYS A 63 -12.06 -8.15 17.43
N PRO A 64 -10.76 -8.18 17.05
CA PRO A 64 -10.03 -6.95 16.77
C PRO A 64 -10.57 -6.26 15.52
N HIS A 65 -10.45 -4.93 15.48
CA HIS A 65 -10.77 -4.14 14.29
C HIS A 65 -9.50 -3.82 13.49
N SER A 66 -9.45 -4.21 12.22
CA SER A 66 -8.27 -3.99 11.37
C SER A 66 -8.37 -2.73 10.51
N ILE A 67 -7.28 -1.97 10.45
CA ILE A 67 -7.11 -0.89 9.47
C ILE A 67 -6.40 -1.47 8.24
N ILE A 68 -7.08 -1.41 7.10
CA ILE A 68 -6.64 -2.02 5.85
C ILE A 68 -6.36 -0.91 4.83
N ASN A 69 -5.10 -0.81 4.40
CA ASN A 69 -4.73 0.07 3.29
C ASN A 69 -4.70 -0.68 1.97
N ASN A 70 -4.14 -1.89 1.93
CA ASN A 70 -3.91 -2.59 0.66
C ASN A 70 -5.03 -3.61 0.37
N ASN A 71 -5.44 -3.74 -0.89
CA ASN A 71 -6.42 -4.75 -1.29
C ASN A 71 -5.82 -6.16 -1.15
N SER A 72 -4.54 -6.31 -1.49
CA SER A 72 -3.74 -7.52 -1.29
C SER A 72 -3.67 -7.93 0.19
N GLN A 73 -3.53 -6.97 1.11
CA GLN A 73 -3.58 -7.20 2.57
C GLN A 73 -4.95 -7.77 2.98
N LEU A 74 -6.04 -7.20 2.46
CA LEU A 74 -7.39 -7.71 2.72
C LEU A 74 -7.57 -9.15 2.24
N LYS A 75 -7.11 -9.43 1.01
CA LYS A 75 -7.16 -10.77 0.42
C LYS A 75 -6.32 -11.77 1.23
N ALA A 76 -5.09 -11.41 1.57
CA ALA A 76 -4.20 -12.21 2.40
C ALA A 76 -4.84 -12.57 3.75
N THR A 77 -5.42 -11.57 4.41
CA THR A 77 -6.05 -11.74 5.72
C THR A 77 -7.25 -12.68 5.64
N LYS A 78 -8.15 -12.48 4.65
CA LYS A 78 -9.32 -13.35 4.46
C LYS A 78 -8.93 -14.79 4.16
N LEU A 79 -7.95 -14.98 3.28
CA LEU A 79 -7.40 -16.28 2.95
C LEU A 79 -6.80 -16.99 4.18
N ASN A 80 -6.07 -16.24 5.01
CA ASN A 80 -5.49 -16.79 6.24
C ASN A 80 -6.52 -17.05 7.34
N LEU A 81 -7.63 -16.30 7.40
CA LEU A 81 -8.75 -16.64 8.28
C LEU A 81 -9.34 -18.00 7.87
N GLU A 82 -9.63 -18.19 6.58
CA GLU A 82 -10.18 -19.44 6.04
C GLU A 82 -9.24 -20.64 6.27
N ASN A 83 -7.93 -20.47 6.06
CA ASN A 83 -6.91 -21.49 6.35
C ASN A 83 -6.89 -21.97 7.81
N ASN A 84 -7.43 -21.18 8.74
CA ASN A 84 -7.51 -21.50 10.16
C ASN A 84 -8.95 -21.81 10.61
N GLY A 85 -9.86 -22.07 9.67
CA GLY A 85 -11.26 -22.40 9.97
C GLY A 85 -12.07 -21.21 10.52
N LEU A 86 -11.58 -19.98 10.35
CA LEU A 86 -12.23 -18.77 10.82
C LEU A 86 -13.10 -18.16 9.71
N LYS A 87 -14.24 -17.60 10.09
CA LYS A 87 -15.20 -17.02 9.14
C LYS A 87 -14.75 -15.64 8.70
N ALA A 88 -14.27 -15.51 7.46
CA ALA A 88 -13.87 -14.23 6.87
C ALA A 88 -14.98 -13.15 6.84
N LYS A 89 -16.26 -13.53 6.96
CA LYS A 89 -17.40 -12.60 7.03
C LYS A 89 -17.50 -11.85 8.36
N GLU A 90 -16.92 -12.39 9.43
CA GLU A 90 -16.89 -11.77 10.76
C GLU A 90 -15.67 -10.85 10.94
N PHE A 91 -14.82 -10.74 9.91
CA PHE A 91 -13.65 -9.87 9.93
C PHE A 91 -14.05 -8.40 9.81
N GLU A 92 -13.88 -7.66 10.90
CA GLU A 92 -14.15 -6.22 10.95
C GLU A 92 -12.94 -5.41 10.51
N TYR A 93 -13.16 -4.51 9.55
CA TYR A 93 -12.11 -3.64 9.05
C TYR A 93 -12.63 -2.30 8.53
N SER A 94 -11.71 -1.35 8.40
CA SER A 94 -11.96 -0.04 7.79
C SER A 94 -10.74 0.46 7.03
N SER A 95 -10.90 1.56 6.30
CA SER A 95 -9.78 2.22 5.62
C SER A 95 -8.98 3.08 6.60
N PRO A 96 -7.71 3.42 6.27
CA PRO A 96 -6.88 4.32 7.08
C PRO A 96 -7.39 5.76 7.15
N LEU A 97 -8.36 6.16 6.32
CA LEU A 97 -8.91 7.53 6.36
C LEU A 97 -10.19 7.64 7.19
N LYS A 98 -10.85 6.53 7.50
CA LYS A 98 -12.10 6.51 8.26
C LYS A 98 -12.20 5.23 9.06
N ILE A 99 -11.65 5.25 10.29
CA ILE A 99 -11.79 4.13 11.21
C ILE A 99 -13.26 3.98 11.64
N LYS A 100 -13.77 2.74 11.64
CA LYS A 100 -15.17 2.42 12.00
C LYS A 100 -15.33 1.95 13.46
N VAL A 101 -14.47 2.43 14.36
CA VAL A 101 -14.59 2.24 15.81
C VAL A 101 -14.48 3.57 16.52
N SER A 102 -15.17 3.72 17.65
CA SER A 102 -15.24 4.99 18.40
C SER A 102 -14.24 5.10 19.54
N ALA A 103 -13.58 4.00 19.91
CA ALA A 103 -12.58 3.97 20.97
C ALA A 103 -11.60 2.82 20.76
N VAL A 104 -10.37 2.98 21.27
CA VAL A 104 -9.35 1.93 21.31
C VAL A 104 -8.71 1.89 22.69
N ASP A 105 -8.56 0.70 23.25
CA ASP A 105 -7.84 0.49 24.52
C ASP A 105 -6.43 -0.06 24.27
N LEU A 106 -6.29 -0.92 23.26
CA LEU A 106 -5.01 -1.49 22.85
C LEU A 106 -4.88 -1.46 21.32
N ALA A 107 -3.85 -0.82 20.80
CA ALA A 107 -3.54 -0.85 19.38
C ALA A 107 -2.22 -1.58 19.11
N LEU A 108 -2.19 -2.44 18.09
CA LEU A 108 -0.98 -3.09 17.60
C LEU A 108 -0.69 -2.60 16.20
N ILE A 109 0.47 -1.98 16.01
CA ILE A 109 0.94 -1.48 14.71
C ILE A 109 2.21 -2.24 14.36
N LYS A 110 2.22 -2.93 13.22
CA LYS A 110 3.49 -3.28 12.59
C LYS A 110 4.00 -2.04 11.88
N ILE A 111 5.14 -1.47 12.29
CA ILE A 111 5.55 -0.17 11.75
C ILE A 111 5.83 -0.33 10.23
N PRO A 112 5.14 0.45 9.36
CA PRO A 112 5.39 0.43 7.92
C PRO A 112 6.77 1.00 7.59
N LYS A 113 7.29 0.66 6.41
CA LYS A 113 8.53 1.26 5.90
C LYS A 113 8.46 2.78 5.78
N SER A 114 7.30 3.33 5.43
CA SER A 114 7.07 4.76 5.30
C SER A 114 6.75 5.41 6.66
N ALA A 115 7.55 6.40 7.06
CA ALA A 115 7.28 7.19 8.27
C ALA A 115 5.96 7.97 8.15
N ASP A 116 5.63 8.49 6.98
CA ASP A 116 4.37 9.21 6.73
C ASP A 116 3.16 8.27 6.92
N LEU A 117 3.25 7.02 6.46
CA LEU A 117 2.20 6.02 6.68
C LEU A 117 2.09 5.64 8.16
N PHE A 118 3.22 5.53 8.86
CA PHE A 118 3.22 5.31 10.31
C PHE A 118 2.53 6.46 11.05
N GLN A 119 2.85 7.72 10.69
CA GLN A 119 2.23 8.90 11.26
C GLN A 119 0.72 8.93 11.01
N LEU A 120 0.27 8.56 9.81
CA LEU A 120 -1.15 8.47 9.49
C LEU A 120 -1.87 7.44 10.38
N TYR A 121 -1.33 6.23 10.54
CA TYR A 121 -1.93 5.23 11.43
C TYR A 121 -1.99 5.73 12.87
N LEU A 122 -0.90 6.34 13.36
CA LEU A 122 -0.84 6.82 14.73
C LEU A 122 -1.80 8.00 14.96
N GLN A 123 -1.94 8.90 13.99
CA GLN A 123 -2.92 10.00 14.03
C GLN A 123 -4.35 9.48 14.15
N GLN A 124 -4.67 8.42 13.39
CA GLN A 124 -6.01 7.84 13.38
C GLN A 124 -6.29 7.03 14.66
N ILE A 125 -5.29 6.34 15.20
CA ILE A 125 -5.41 5.65 16.50
C ILE A 125 -5.53 6.67 17.64
N TYR A 126 -4.76 7.75 17.59
CA TYR A 126 -4.82 8.84 18.56
C TYR A 126 -6.21 9.50 18.60
N SER A 127 -6.85 9.72 17.45
CA SER A 127 -8.17 10.38 17.39
C SER A 127 -9.30 9.60 18.09
N ILE A 128 -9.12 8.29 18.28
CA ILE A 128 -10.05 7.40 18.99
C ILE A 128 -9.46 6.90 20.33
N SER A 129 -8.33 7.45 20.76
CA SER A 129 -7.67 7.04 22.00
C SER A 129 -8.38 7.62 23.24
N ASN A 130 -8.23 6.92 24.36
CA ASN A 130 -8.64 7.35 25.68
C ASN A 130 -7.41 7.41 26.61
N LYS A 131 -7.57 7.95 27.83
CA LYS A 131 -6.44 8.15 28.77
C LYS A 131 -5.64 6.88 29.11
N LYS A 132 -6.23 5.69 28.94
CA LYS A 132 -5.63 4.39 29.24
C LYS A 132 -5.13 3.66 27.98
N THR A 133 -5.31 4.23 26.79
CA THR A 133 -4.90 3.59 25.54
C THR A 133 -3.40 3.28 25.56
N VAL A 134 -3.07 2.06 25.18
CA VAL A 134 -1.70 1.62 24.91
C VAL A 134 -1.55 1.30 23.43
N VAL A 135 -0.48 1.77 22.82
CA VAL A 135 -0.12 1.42 21.44
C VAL A 135 1.21 0.68 21.44
N LEU A 136 1.22 -0.53 20.88
CA LEU A 136 2.41 -1.33 20.66
C LEU A 136 2.81 -1.22 19.18
N CYS A 137 4.00 -0.71 18.90
CA CYS A 137 4.51 -0.51 17.56
C CYS A 137 5.72 -1.42 17.31
N GLY A 138 5.53 -2.52 16.58
CA GLY A 138 6.54 -3.54 16.36
C GLY A 138 7.35 -3.32 15.08
N PHE A 139 8.67 -3.50 15.17
CA PHE A 139 9.58 -3.37 14.03
C PHE A 139 10.78 -4.31 14.15
N MET A 140 11.44 -4.59 13.03
CA MET A 140 12.75 -5.26 13.03
C MET A 140 13.84 -4.23 13.32
N THR A 141 14.79 -4.54 14.21
CA THR A 141 15.79 -3.59 14.73
C THR A 141 16.60 -2.88 13.65
N ARG A 142 16.96 -3.61 12.58
CA ARG A 142 17.69 -3.07 11.43
C ARG A 142 16.95 -1.98 10.65
N ASN A 143 15.63 -1.86 10.84
CA ASN A 143 14.80 -0.89 10.13
C ASN A 143 14.52 0.37 10.96
N PHE A 144 14.97 0.43 12.22
CA PHE A 144 14.67 1.54 13.11
C PHE A 144 15.13 2.88 12.54
N THR A 145 14.31 3.91 12.72
CA THR A 145 14.66 5.29 12.42
C THR A 145 14.27 6.19 13.60
N ALA A 146 15.07 7.22 13.87
CA ALA A 146 14.74 8.22 14.89
C ALA A 146 13.38 8.89 14.61
N LYS A 147 13.01 9.02 13.33
CA LYS A 147 11.75 9.63 12.91
C LYS A 147 10.52 8.92 13.47
N TRP A 148 10.54 7.60 13.63
CA TRP A 148 9.43 6.86 14.23
C TRP A 148 9.25 7.22 15.70
N GLN A 149 10.35 7.43 16.43
CA GLN A 149 10.30 7.87 17.81
C GLN A 149 9.78 9.31 17.92
N GLU A 150 10.26 10.22 17.08
CA GLU A 150 9.72 11.60 17.02
C GLU A 150 8.22 11.62 16.75
N ILE A 151 7.75 10.81 15.79
CA ILE A 151 6.31 10.68 15.48
C ILE A 151 5.57 10.15 16.71
N ALA A 152 6.09 9.13 17.39
CA ALA A 152 5.46 8.58 18.58
C ALA A 152 5.33 9.62 19.71
N GLU A 153 6.43 10.33 20.00
CA GLU A 153 6.51 11.38 21.01
C GLU A 153 5.62 12.59 20.67
N TYR A 154 5.29 12.80 19.40
CA TYR A 154 4.34 13.83 19.01
C TYR A 154 2.93 13.57 19.56
N TYR A 155 2.48 12.30 19.61
CA TYR A 155 1.11 11.93 20.00
C TYR A 155 0.98 11.41 21.45
N PHE A 156 2.06 10.92 22.05
CA PHE A 156 2.06 10.25 23.36
C PHE A 156 3.14 10.84 24.29
N ASP A 157 2.83 10.97 25.58
CA ASP A 157 3.78 11.50 26.58
C ASP A 157 4.76 10.43 27.09
N ASP A 158 4.33 9.17 27.17
CA ASP A 158 5.17 8.04 27.59
C ASP A 158 5.49 7.17 26.37
N VAL A 159 6.71 7.32 25.86
CA VAL A 159 7.25 6.55 24.74
C VAL A 159 8.50 5.82 25.21
N SER A 160 8.39 4.49 25.28
CA SER A 160 9.50 3.63 25.70
C SER A 160 9.77 2.54 24.67
N GLN A 161 10.94 1.91 24.75
CA GLN A 161 11.30 0.79 23.88
C GLN A 161 11.42 -0.51 24.67
N SER A 162 10.94 -1.61 24.09
CA SER A 162 11.18 -2.94 24.67
C SER A 162 12.65 -3.36 24.53
N LEU A 163 13.04 -4.39 25.29
CA LEU A 163 14.22 -5.18 24.97
C LEU A 163 14.08 -5.82 23.58
N ALA A 164 15.21 -6.05 22.93
CA ALA A 164 15.23 -6.74 21.64
C ALA A 164 15.00 -8.24 21.81
N ALA A 165 14.15 -8.82 20.97
CA ALA A 165 13.88 -10.25 20.92
C ALA A 165 13.86 -10.71 19.47
N LYS A 166 14.67 -11.72 19.10
CA LYS A 166 14.78 -12.24 17.72
C LYS A 166 14.95 -11.15 16.65
N LYS A 167 15.78 -10.12 16.94
CA LYS A 167 16.01 -8.94 16.09
C LYS A 167 14.76 -8.06 15.86
N ALA A 168 13.75 -8.17 16.71
CA ALA A 168 12.59 -7.28 16.76
C ALA A 168 12.56 -6.48 18.07
N ARG A 169 11.91 -5.32 18.03
CA ARG A 169 11.66 -4.43 19.18
C ARG A 169 10.28 -3.78 19.05
N LEU A 170 9.77 -3.27 20.16
CA LEU A 170 8.56 -2.46 20.20
C LEU A 170 8.91 -1.02 20.62
N LEU A 171 8.22 -0.04 20.03
CA LEU A 171 7.88 1.19 20.75
C LEU A 171 6.59 0.92 21.51
N ILE A 172 6.55 1.30 22.78
CA ILE A 172 5.38 1.17 23.66
C ILE A 172 4.94 2.58 24.00
N LEU A 173 3.75 2.95 23.53
CA LEU A 173 3.22 4.30 23.65
C LEU A 173 2.05 4.30 24.63
N LYS A 174 2.11 5.17 25.62
CA LYS A 174 1.10 5.34 26.67
C LYS A 174 0.87 6.81 26.93
N SER A 175 -0.18 7.12 27.67
CA SER A 175 -0.55 8.49 28.03
C SER A 175 -0.72 9.36 26.76
N PRO A 176 -1.77 9.11 25.94
CA PRO A 176 -2.04 9.97 24.80
C PRO A 176 -2.16 11.43 25.23
N LYS A 177 -1.50 12.33 24.49
CA LYS A 177 -1.48 13.76 24.81
C LYS A 177 -2.90 14.34 24.78
N LYS A 178 -3.21 15.24 25.71
CA LYS A 178 -4.54 15.87 25.79
C LYS A 178 -4.89 16.74 24.58
N LYS A 179 -3.88 17.39 24.00
CA LYS A 179 -4.02 18.27 22.84
C LYS A 179 -2.73 18.26 22.05
N ILE A 180 -2.87 18.20 20.73
CA ILE A 180 -1.79 18.34 19.75
C ILE A 180 -2.27 19.29 18.65
N GLU A 181 -1.34 19.79 17.85
CA GLU A 181 -1.69 20.45 16.60
C GLU A 181 -2.14 19.39 15.57
N GLN A 182 -3.13 19.74 14.74
CA GLN A 182 -3.65 18.79 13.76
C GLN A 182 -2.71 18.72 12.56
N VAL A 183 -2.18 17.54 12.30
CA VAL A 183 -1.39 17.26 11.09
C VAL A 183 -2.34 17.07 9.90
N PRO A 184 -2.17 17.77 8.77
CA PRO A 184 -2.95 17.52 7.56
C PRO A 184 -2.77 16.09 7.04
N LEU A 185 -3.86 15.46 6.60
CA LEU A 185 -3.82 14.09 6.06
C LEU A 185 -3.25 14.02 4.64
N PHE A 186 -3.21 15.15 3.93
CA PHE A 186 -2.69 15.26 2.58
C PHE A 186 -1.93 16.57 2.40
N HIS A 187 -1.07 16.60 1.39
CA HIS A 187 -0.26 17.75 1.00
C HIS A 187 -0.24 17.90 -0.53
N THR A 188 0.18 19.07 -1.00
CA THR A 188 0.30 19.38 -2.43
C THR A 188 1.65 18.88 -2.97
N ILE A 189 1.66 18.36 -4.19
CA ILE A 189 2.85 17.89 -4.91
C ILE A 189 3.34 18.98 -5.87
N LYS A 190 4.61 19.39 -5.73
CA LYS A 190 5.23 20.37 -6.64
C LYS A 190 5.59 19.72 -7.97
N ASN A 191 5.34 20.42 -9.08
CA ASN A 191 5.63 19.97 -10.43
C ASN A 191 5.68 21.13 -11.43
N ASP A 192 6.36 20.88 -12.56
CA ASP A 192 6.48 21.82 -13.67
C ASP A 192 5.45 21.53 -14.79
N LEU A 193 4.47 20.66 -14.53
CA LEU A 193 3.43 20.25 -15.49
C LEU A 193 2.13 21.05 -15.33
N GLU A 194 2.12 22.06 -14.44
CA GLU A 194 0.95 22.86 -14.06
C GLU A 194 -0.23 22.00 -13.55
N LEU A 195 0.07 20.85 -12.95
CA LEU A 195 -0.95 19.98 -12.37
C LEU A 195 -1.19 20.35 -10.90
N ASN A 196 -2.45 20.48 -10.50
CA ASN A 196 -2.84 20.69 -9.11
C ASN A 196 -2.95 19.36 -8.36
N LEU A 197 -1.80 18.76 -8.03
CA LEU A 197 -1.73 17.43 -7.42
C LEU A 197 -1.70 17.50 -5.89
N LYS A 198 -2.51 16.65 -5.26
CA LYS A 198 -2.58 16.40 -3.81
C LYS A 198 -2.39 14.91 -3.54
N GLN A 199 -1.89 14.59 -2.36
CA GLN A 199 -1.61 13.22 -1.99
C GLN A 199 -1.75 12.99 -0.49
N TYR A 200 -2.41 11.90 -0.10
CA TYR A 200 -2.44 11.46 1.28
C TYR A 200 -1.07 10.93 1.75
N SER A 201 -0.76 11.13 3.03
CA SER A 201 0.44 10.57 3.67
C SER A 201 0.52 9.05 3.47
N GLY A 202 1.70 8.54 3.13
CA GLY A 202 1.93 7.11 2.92
C GLY A 202 1.80 6.61 1.47
N VAL A 203 1.38 7.46 0.52
CA VAL A 203 1.46 7.17 -0.92
C VAL A 203 2.89 7.43 -1.43
N PHE A 204 3.30 6.74 -2.50
CA PHE A 204 4.63 6.85 -3.10
C PHE A 204 4.95 8.27 -3.61
N SER A 205 6.23 8.67 -3.57
CA SER A 205 6.76 9.98 -3.97
C SER A 205 6.02 11.17 -3.33
N SER A 206 6.27 11.44 -2.05
CA SER A 206 5.46 12.37 -1.28
C SER A 206 5.67 13.85 -1.61
N THR A 207 6.80 14.34 -2.13
CA THR A 207 6.99 15.81 -2.23
C THR A 207 6.97 16.38 -3.64
N LYS A 208 7.30 15.57 -4.64
CA LYS A 208 7.41 15.95 -6.06
C LYS A 208 7.04 14.78 -6.96
N ILE A 209 6.83 15.04 -8.24
CA ILE A 209 6.69 13.97 -9.23
C ILE A 209 7.95 13.11 -9.23
N ASP A 210 7.78 11.80 -9.24
CA ASP A 210 8.88 10.85 -9.34
C ASP A 210 9.63 11.04 -10.67
N PRO A 211 10.97 11.10 -10.67
CA PRO A 211 11.73 11.31 -11.91
C PRO A 211 11.45 10.26 -13.00
N ALA A 212 11.18 9.00 -12.63
CA ALA A 212 10.83 7.99 -13.63
C ALA A 212 9.46 8.29 -14.25
N THR A 213 8.47 8.63 -13.42
CA THR A 213 7.16 9.08 -13.93
C THR A 213 7.31 10.28 -14.86
N GLN A 214 8.15 11.27 -14.53
CA GLN A 214 8.36 12.42 -15.41
C GLN A 214 8.91 12.01 -16.79
N ILE A 215 9.93 11.14 -16.81
CA ILE A 215 10.49 10.60 -18.07
C ILE A 215 9.43 9.85 -18.88
N LEU A 216 8.53 9.09 -18.22
CA LEU A 216 7.41 8.44 -18.89
C LEU A 216 6.53 9.47 -19.60
N LEU A 217 6.07 10.50 -18.87
CA LEU A 217 5.14 11.51 -19.38
C LEU A 217 5.71 12.29 -20.58
N GLU A 218 6.99 12.62 -20.53
CA GLU A 218 7.71 13.33 -21.61
C GLU A 218 7.83 12.49 -22.90
N ASN A 219 7.65 11.17 -22.81
CA ASN A 219 7.81 10.23 -23.93
C ASN A 219 6.50 9.49 -24.29
N LEU A 220 5.35 9.95 -23.79
CA LEU A 220 4.06 9.41 -24.19
C LEU A 220 3.70 9.88 -25.62
N PRO A 221 3.03 9.03 -26.42
CA PRO A 221 2.43 9.48 -27.66
C PRO A 221 1.25 10.42 -27.35
N PRO A 222 0.78 11.21 -28.33
CA PRO A 222 -0.48 11.92 -28.21
C PRO A 222 -1.62 10.94 -27.88
N ILE A 223 -2.40 11.25 -26.86
CA ILE A 223 -3.62 10.54 -26.47
C ILE A 223 -4.80 11.42 -26.86
N SER A 224 -5.81 10.83 -27.49
CA SER A 224 -7.01 11.50 -27.97
C SER A 224 -8.18 11.33 -27.00
N ASP A 225 -9.18 12.19 -27.14
CA ASP A 225 -10.44 12.10 -26.38
C ASP A 225 -11.21 10.78 -26.62
N SER A 226 -11.01 10.14 -27.77
CA SER A 226 -11.64 8.85 -28.09
C SER A 226 -10.94 7.63 -27.47
N ASP A 227 -9.74 7.80 -26.92
CA ASP A 227 -8.97 6.69 -26.37
C ASP A 227 -9.50 6.25 -25.00
N THR A 228 -9.30 4.97 -24.69
CA THR A 228 -9.52 4.38 -23.37
C THR A 228 -8.18 4.06 -22.72
N VAL A 229 -7.91 4.66 -21.56
CA VAL A 229 -6.61 4.61 -20.88
C VAL A 229 -6.71 3.91 -19.53
N LEU A 230 -5.74 3.05 -19.21
CA LEU A 230 -5.53 2.52 -17.87
C LEU A 230 -4.23 3.09 -17.26
N ASP A 231 -4.35 3.82 -16.16
CA ASP A 231 -3.24 4.16 -15.27
C ASP A 231 -3.06 3.02 -14.25
N LEU A 232 -2.08 2.15 -14.51
CA LEU A 232 -1.82 0.93 -13.75
C LEU A 232 -0.77 1.18 -12.67
N ALA A 233 -1.10 0.82 -11.42
CA ALA A 233 -0.34 1.20 -10.23
C ALA A 233 -0.25 2.73 -10.11
N CYS A 234 -1.42 3.38 -10.14
CA CYS A 234 -1.54 4.80 -10.41
C CYS A 234 -0.94 5.72 -9.34
N GLY A 235 -0.69 5.23 -8.12
CA GLY A 235 -0.27 6.07 -7.00
C GLY A 235 -1.27 7.20 -6.78
N ASN A 236 -0.81 8.45 -6.80
CA ASN A 236 -1.69 9.62 -6.67
C ASN A 236 -2.46 9.99 -7.96
N GLY A 237 -2.35 9.20 -9.03
CA GLY A 237 -3.03 9.45 -10.30
C GLY A 237 -2.38 10.54 -11.16
N VAL A 238 -1.10 10.86 -10.95
CA VAL A 238 -0.37 11.86 -11.74
C VAL A 238 -0.35 11.53 -13.24
N ILE A 239 -0.25 10.25 -13.61
CA ILE A 239 -0.27 9.84 -15.02
C ILE A 239 -1.66 10.08 -15.59
N GLY A 240 -2.71 9.61 -14.92
CA GLY A 240 -4.10 9.91 -15.30
C GLY A 240 -4.38 11.42 -15.38
N ALA A 241 -3.88 12.22 -14.44
CA ALA A 241 -4.09 13.67 -14.43
C ALA A 241 -3.42 14.36 -15.61
N TYR A 242 -2.22 13.90 -15.99
CA TYR A 242 -1.55 14.36 -17.21
C TYR A 242 -2.34 13.99 -18.46
N VAL A 243 -2.88 12.77 -18.55
CA VAL A 243 -3.76 12.36 -19.66
C VAL A 243 -4.99 13.25 -19.73
N ARG A 244 -5.67 13.48 -18.59
CA ARG A 244 -6.86 14.34 -18.52
C ARG A 244 -6.58 15.79 -18.94
N LYS A 245 -5.39 16.33 -18.63
CA LYS A 245 -4.99 17.68 -19.09
C LYS A 245 -4.93 17.78 -20.62
N ASN A 246 -4.42 16.73 -21.28
CA ASN A 246 -4.17 16.72 -22.73
C ASN A 246 -5.35 16.16 -23.54
N ALA A 247 -6.19 15.31 -22.94
CA ALA A 247 -7.38 14.72 -23.53
C ALA A 247 -8.56 14.83 -22.53
N PRO A 248 -9.23 16.00 -22.47
CA PRO A 248 -10.23 16.33 -21.46
C PRO A 248 -11.41 15.34 -21.36
N ASN A 249 -11.77 14.68 -22.47
CA ASN A 249 -12.93 13.77 -22.53
C ASN A 249 -12.54 12.30 -22.52
N CYS A 250 -11.24 11.97 -22.52
CA CYS A 250 -10.73 10.60 -22.52
C CYS A 250 -11.29 9.78 -21.34
N SER A 251 -11.61 8.52 -21.63
CA SER A 251 -12.03 7.53 -20.62
C SER A 251 -10.81 6.97 -19.90
N ILE A 252 -10.71 7.23 -18.60
CA ILE A 252 -9.54 6.86 -17.78
C ILE A 252 -9.97 5.88 -16.69
N SER A 253 -9.34 4.72 -16.64
CA SER A 253 -9.41 3.82 -15.49
C SER A 253 -8.12 3.94 -14.69
N VAL A 254 -8.22 4.09 -13.37
CA VAL A 254 -7.06 4.11 -12.46
C VAL A 254 -7.12 2.94 -11.51
N LEU A 255 -6.00 2.24 -11.34
CA LEU A 255 -5.92 1.03 -10.55
C LEU A 255 -4.71 1.05 -9.64
N ASP A 256 -4.93 0.77 -8.36
CA ASP A 256 -3.86 0.64 -7.37
C ASP A 256 -4.28 -0.30 -6.23
N ASP A 257 -3.31 -1.02 -5.68
CA ASP A 257 -3.49 -1.86 -4.51
C ASP A 257 -3.73 -1.04 -3.24
N SER A 258 -3.20 0.18 -3.17
CA SER A 258 -3.31 1.07 -2.02
C SER A 258 -4.60 1.89 -2.04
N PHE A 259 -5.37 1.82 -0.96
CA PHE A 259 -6.55 2.63 -0.74
C PHE A 259 -6.21 4.12 -0.72
N LEU A 260 -5.08 4.49 -0.10
CA LEU A 260 -4.60 5.87 -0.04
C LEU A 260 -4.18 6.39 -1.42
N ALA A 261 -3.64 5.52 -2.29
CA ALA A 261 -3.32 5.88 -3.67
C ALA A 261 -4.60 6.22 -4.45
N ILE A 262 -5.58 5.30 -4.47
CA ILE A 262 -6.89 5.57 -5.09
C ILE A 262 -7.59 6.78 -4.50
N SER A 263 -7.50 7.00 -3.18
CA SER A 263 -8.06 8.19 -2.53
C SER A 263 -7.35 9.47 -2.97
N SER A 264 -6.04 9.41 -3.21
CA SER A 264 -5.26 10.54 -3.75
C SER A 264 -5.58 10.80 -5.22
N ALA A 265 -5.71 9.74 -6.04
CA ALA A 265 -6.15 9.87 -7.43
C ALA A 265 -7.53 10.54 -7.52
N LYS A 266 -8.46 10.26 -6.60
CA LYS A 266 -9.75 10.94 -6.51
C LYS A 266 -9.66 12.43 -6.14
N LEU A 267 -8.56 12.88 -5.53
CA LEU A 267 -8.32 14.32 -5.30
C LEU A 267 -7.81 15.03 -6.56
N ASN A 268 -7.16 14.30 -7.47
CA ASN A 268 -6.42 14.84 -8.61
C ASN A 268 -7.15 14.69 -9.94
N LEU A 269 -8.08 13.74 -10.02
CA LEU A 269 -8.91 13.45 -11.18
C LEU A 269 -10.37 13.81 -10.88
N SER A 270 -11.08 14.33 -11.89
CA SER A 270 -12.53 14.54 -11.77
C SER A 270 -13.28 13.20 -11.85
N LYS A 271 -14.57 13.20 -11.50
CA LYS A 271 -15.41 12.01 -11.56
C LYS A 271 -15.84 11.65 -12.99
N ASP A 272 -15.88 12.62 -13.88
CA ASP A 272 -16.40 12.44 -15.23
C ASP A 272 -15.43 11.62 -16.06
N ASN A 273 -15.92 10.55 -16.70
CA ASN A 273 -15.12 9.60 -17.49
C ASN A 273 -13.91 9.03 -16.74
N VAL A 274 -14.01 8.83 -15.42
CA VAL A 274 -12.97 8.17 -14.62
C VAL A 274 -13.53 7.01 -13.79
N SER A 275 -12.93 5.83 -13.93
CA SER A 275 -13.18 4.65 -13.11
C SER A 275 -12.05 4.44 -12.09
N TYR A 276 -12.38 4.16 -10.84
CA TYR A 276 -11.39 3.99 -9.76
C TYR A 276 -11.43 2.55 -9.19
N HIS A 277 -10.31 1.84 -9.25
CA HIS A 277 -10.21 0.44 -8.85
C HIS A 277 -9.20 0.24 -7.72
N TRP A 278 -9.69 0.05 -6.49
CA TRP A 278 -8.87 -0.41 -5.37
C TRP A 278 -8.67 -1.93 -5.45
N SER A 279 -7.58 -2.35 -6.09
CA SER A 279 -7.35 -3.74 -6.52
C SER A 279 -5.86 -4.03 -6.78
N ASP A 280 -5.42 -5.25 -6.51
CA ASP A 280 -4.09 -5.78 -6.88
C ASP A 280 -4.10 -6.58 -8.21
N THR A 281 -5.16 -6.44 -9.02
CA THR A 281 -5.35 -7.18 -10.28
C THR A 281 -6.13 -6.38 -11.30
N VAL A 282 -5.69 -6.40 -12.56
CA VAL A 282 -6.33 -5.71 -13.69
C VAL A 282 -7.72 -6.28 -13.98
N LYS A 283 -8.02 -7.51 -13.52
CA LYS A 283 -9.34 -8.14 -13.64
C LYS A 283 -10.47 -7.33 -12.98
N SER A 284 -10.17 -6.41 -12.07
CA SER A 284 -11.19 -5.51 -11.50
C SER A 284 -11.80 -4.54 -12.50
N CYS A 285 -11.20 -4.38 -13.68
CA CYS A 285 -11.71 -3.57 -14.79
C CYS A 285 -12.76 -4.32 -15.66
N LYS A 286 -13.26 -5.49 -15.23
CA LYS A 286 -14.44 -6.18 -15.80
C LYS A 286 -14.49 -6.23 -17.34
N ASP A 287 -13.43 -6.75 -17.96
CA ASP A 287 -13.29 -6.93 -19.41
C ASP A 287 -13.16 -5.65 -20.24
N GLU A 288 -13.00 -4.47 -19.62
CA GLU A 288 -12.58 -3.26 -20.30
C GLU A 288 -11.31 -3.51 -21.13
N LYS A 289 -11.28 -2.90 -22.32
CA LYS A 289 -10.14 -2.95 -23.23
C LYS A 289 -9.57 -1.55 -23.42
N PHE A 290 -8.25 -1.46 -23.45
CA PHE A 290 -7.54 -0.18 -23.43
C PHE A 290 -6.77 0.06 -24.72
N ASP A 291 -6.84 1.29 -25.23
CA ASP A 291 -5.94 1.78 -26.29
C ASP A 291 -4.54 2.01 -25.72
N PHE A 292 -4.48 2.54 -24.48
CA PHE A 292 -3.22 2.74 -23.75
C PHE A 292 -3.30 2.20 -22.34
N ILE A 293 -2.26 1.46 -21.94
CA ILE A 293 -1.98 1.16 -20.54
C ILE A 293 -0.68 1.90 -20.21
N LEU A 294 -0.65 2.63 -19.10
CA LEU A 294 0.46 3.46 -18.65
C LEU A 294 0.86 3.04 -17.24
N CYS A 295 2.15 2.85 -16.95
CA CYS A 295 2.56 2.30 -15.66
C CYS A 295 3.93 2.78 -15.18
N ASN A 296 4.00 3.19 -13.91
CA ASN A 296 5.24 3.18 -13.13
C ASN A 296 5.10 2.08 -12.06
N PRO A 297 5.58 0.86 -12.34
CA PRO A 297 5.27 -0.32 -11.54
C PRO A 297 5.98 -0.29 -10.18
N PRO A 298 5.41 -0.92 -9.13
CA PRO A 298 6.16 -1.17 -7.92
C PRO A 298 7.33 -2.12 -8.19
N PHE A 299 8.46 -1.92 -7.53
CA PHE A 299 9.59 -2.85 -7.58
C PHE A 299 10.02 -3.31 -6.17
N HIS A 300 9.22 -2.95 -5.17
CA HIS A 300 9.38 -3.38 -3.79
C HIS A 300 8.07 -3.95 -3.24
N PHE A 301 8.18 -5.03 -2.49
CA PHE A 301 7.14 -5.48 -1.57
C PHE A 301 7.69 -5.38 -0.15
N GLU A 302 7.21 -4.42 0.63
CA GLU A 302 7.81 -4.06 1.93
C GLU A 302 9.33 -3.75 1.80
N TYR A 303 10.17 -4.65 2.28
CA TYR A 303 11.64 -4.57 2.25
C TYR A 303 12.26 -5.49 1.20
N GLU A 304 11.46 -6.16 0.38
CA GLU A 304 11.90 -7.11 -0.65
C GLU A 304 11.96 -6.42 -2.01
N ASN A 305 13.04 -6.62 -2.76
CA ASN A 305 13.13 -6.21 -4.16
C ASN A 305 12.61 -7.36 -5.02
N THR A 306 11.49 -7.16 -5.69
CA THR A 306 10.87 -8.22 -6.51
C THR A 306 10.08 -7.62 -7.65
N ILE A 307 10.14 -8.29 -8.80
CA ILE A 307 9.32 -7.98 -9.98
C ILE A 307 8.09 -8.88 -10.09
N GLU A 308 7.92 -9.89 -9.21
CA GLU A 308 6.85 -10.90 -9.31
C GLU A 308 5.45 -10.27 -9.40
N ILE A 309 5.20 -9.24 -8.59
CA ILE A 309 3.93 -8.51 -8.56
C ILE A 309 3.69 -7.79 -9.89
N SER A 310 4.70 -7.07 -10.37
CA SER A 310 4.62 -6.31 -11.63
C SER A 310 4.47 -7.24 -12.83
N MET A 311 5.17 -8.38 -12.84
CA MET A 311 5.02 -9.38 -13.91
C MET A 311 3.62 -9.99 -13.95
N LYS A 312 2.97 -10.23 -12.78
CA LYS A 312 1.56 -10.65 -12.73
C LYS A 312 0.68 -9.59 -13.36
N LEU A 313 0.84 -8.32 -12.98
CA LEU A 313 0.05 -7.21 -13.52
C LEU A 313 0.26 -7.03 -15.03
N PHE A 314 1.49 -7.16 -15.53
CA PHE A 314 1.81 -7.01 -16.96
C PHE A 314 1.18 -8.12 -17.80
N LYS A 315 1.16 -9.36 -17.28
CA LYS A 315 0.46 -10.46 -17.94
C LYS A 315 -1.04 -10.21 -18.04
N GLU A 316 -1.65 -9.66 -16.98
CA GLU A 316 -3.07 -9.30 -17.00
C GLU A 316 -3.34 -8.11 -17.93
N ALA A 317 -2.49 -7.09 -17.90
CA ALA A 317 -2.54 -5.91 -18.77
C ALA A 317 -2.44 -6.26 -20.25
N CYS A 318 -1.57 -7.20 -20.62
CA CYS A 318 -1.47 -7.74 -21.98
C CYS A 318 -2.83 -8.27 -22.49
N GLY A 319 -3.58 -8.96 -21.61
CA GLY A 319 -4.90 -9.49 -21.94
C GLY A 319 -6.01 -8.44 -22.08
N THR A 320 -5.78 -7.20 -21.63
CA THR A 320 -6.74 -6.10 -21.68
C THR A 320 -6.41 -5.03 -22.74
N LEU A 321 -5.39 -5.21 -23.56
CA LEU A 321 -5.15 -4.31 -24.69
C LEU A 321 -6.17 -4.54 -25.81
N LYS A 322 -6.65 -3.45 -26.43
CA LYS A 322 -7.37 -3.48 -27.71
C LYS A 322 -6.43 -3.94 -28.84
N PRO A 323 -6.96 -4.35 -30.01
CA PRO A 323 -6.14 -4.45 -31.21
C PRO A 323 -5.38 -3.14 -31.47
N LYS A 324 -4.06 -3.21 -31.67
CA LYS A 324 -3.15 -2.05 -31.78
C LYS A 324 -2.98 -1.22 -30.49
N GLY A 325 -3.55 -1.65 -29.37
CA GLY A 325 -3.33 -1.04 -28.07
C GLY A 325 -1.87 -1.15 -27.65
N LYS A 326 -1.41 -0.16 -26.87
CA LYS A 326 -0.02 -0.03 -26.46
C LYS A 326 0.10 0.00 -24.95
N PHE A 327 1.11 -0.69 -24.43
CA PHE A 327 1.47 -0.63 -23.02
C PHE A 327 2.81 0.10 -22.85
N TYR A 328 2.79 1.26 -22.18
CA TYR A 328 3.97 2.02 -21.82
C TYR A 328 4.28 1.84 -20.34
N LEU A 329 5.51 1.48 -20.03
CA LEU A 329 6.01 1.48 -18.66
C LEU A 329 7.34 2.22 -18.56
N VAL A 330 7.62 2.77 -17.39
CA VAL A 330 8.95 3.24 -17.00
C VAL A 330 9.50 2.37 -15.89
N ALA A 331 10.80 2.04 -15.93
CA ALA A 331 11.44 1.27 -14.88
C ALA A 331 12.91 1.59 -14.74
N ASN A 332 13.53 1.14 -13.64
CA ASN A 332 14.98 1.15 -13.55
C ASN A 332 15.59 0.07 -14.46
N THR A 333 16.65 0.40 -15.20
CA THR A 333 17.30 -0.50 -16.16
C THR A 333 17.85 -1.78 -15.53
N HIS A 334 18.30 -1.72 -14.28
CA HIS A 334 18.82 -2.90 -13.55
C HIS A 334 17.76 -3.98 -13.29
N LEU A 335 16.46 -3.66 -13.41
CA LEU A 335 15.37 -4.63 -13.27
C LEU A 335 15.19 -5.51 -14.53
N ASN A 336 15.81 -5.12 -15.65
CA ASN A 336 15.83 -5.86 -16.91
C ASN A 336 14.43 -6.32 -17.39
N TYR A 337 13.44 -5.44 -17.29
CA TYR A 337 12.05 -5.79 -17.63
C TYR A 337 11.88 -6.22 -19.08
N SER A 338 12.63 -5.64 -20.02
CA SER A 338 12.57 -5.97 -21.46
C SER A 338 12.68 -7.48 -21.70
N THR A 339 13.63 -8.16 -21.04
CA THR A 339 13.82 -9.62 -21.17
C THR A 339 12.58 -10.42 -20.72
N HIS A 340 11.89 -9.94 -19.68
CA HIS A 340 10.70 -10.59 -19.15
C HIS A 340 9.46 -10.27 -19.99
N LEU A 341 9.34 -9.04 -20.47
CA LEU A 341 8.23 -8.56 -21.29
C LEU A 341 8.18 -9.22 -22.67
N SER A 342 9.34 -9.57 -23.27
CA SER A 342 9.39 -10.30 -24.55
C SER A 342 8.78 -11.70 -24.48
N LYS A 343 8.50 -12.22 -23.27
CA LYS A 343 7.77 -13.49 -23.07
C LYS A 343 6.26 -13.30 -22.99
N ILE A 344 5.78 -12.06 -22.88
CA ILE A 344 4.38 -11.69 -22.66
C ILE A 344 3.79 -10.96 -23.87
N PHE A 345 4.57 -10.08 -24.50
CA PHE A 345 4.17 -9.23 -25.61
C PHE A 345 4.89 -9.63 -26.90
N LYS A 346 4.24 -9.43 -28.06
CA LYS A 346 4.85 -9.75 -29.36
C LYS A 346 5.93 -8.75 -29.77
N GLN A 347 5.76 -7.49 -29.38
CA GLN A 347 6.74 -6.43 -29.61
C GLN A 347 7.09 -5.74 -28.30
N VAL A 348 8.38 -5.54 -28.07
CA VAL A 348 8.95 -4.80 -26.93
C VAL A 348 10.04 -3.89 -27.46
N THR A 349 9.90 -2.60 -27.26
CA THR A 349 10.80 -1.56 -27.77
C THR A 349 11.20 -0.63 -26.64
N GLN A 350 12.49 -0.39 -26.43
CA GLN A 350 12.94 0.70 -25.59
C GLN A 350 12.71 2.02 -26.34
N VAL A 351 11.85 2.87 -25.80
CA VAL A 351 11.51 4.19 -26.39
C VAL A 351 12.62 5.19 -26.09
N VAL A 352 13.07 5.22 -24.83
CA VAL A 352 14.17 6.06 -24.38
C VAL A 352 14.84 5.44 -23.16
N GLN A 353 16.12 5.71 -23.00
CA GLN A 353 16.85 5.48 -21.75
C GLN A 353 17.41 6.82 -21.26
N SER A 354 17.10 7.19 -20.02
CA SER A 354 17.61 8.41 -19.38
C SER A 354 18.25 8.04 -18.04
N GLY A 355 19.58 8.02 -18.03
CA GLY A 355 20.38 7.57 -16.89
C GLY A 355 20.05 6.13 -16.50
N LYS A 356 19.55 5.95 -15.27
CA LYS A 356 19.18 4.63 -14.73
C LYS A 356 17.74 4.20 -15.04
N TYR A 357 16.96 5.03 -15.73
CA TYR A 357 15.57 4.74 -16.08
C TYR A 357 15.42 4.48 -17.58
N GLU A 358 14.47 3.63 -17.95
CA GLU A 358 14.08 3.38 -19.33
C GLU A 358 12.56 3.40 -19.47
N VAL A 359 12.06 3.90 -20.61
CA VAL A 359 10.67 3.78 -21.02
C VAL A 359 10.58 2.66 -22.05
N ILE A 360 9.70 1.70 -21.79
CA ILE A 360 9.49 0.52 -22.63
C ILE A 360 8.07 0.57 -23.18
N LEU A 361 7.96 0.42 -24.49
CA LEU A 361 6.71 0.21 -25.23
C LEU A 361 6.53 -1.27 -25.52
N CYS A 362 5.37 -1.81 -25.14
CA CYS A 362 4.94 -3.16 -25.47
C CYS A 362 3.66 -3.14 -26.33
N ALA A 363 3.57 -4.06 -27.30
CA ALA A 363 2.38 -4.25 -28.14
C ALA A 363 2.15 -5.74 -28.47
N ASN A 364 0.89 -6.06 -28.81
CA ASN A 364 0.42 -7.41 -29.16
C ASN A 364 0.38 -7.69 -30.65
#